data_AF-X1PKP5-F1
#
_entry.id   AF-X1PKP5-F1
#
_cell.length_a   1.000
_cell.length_b   1.000
_cell.length_c   1.000
_cell.angle_alpha   90.00
_cell.angle_beta   90.00
_cell.angle_gamma   90.00
#
_symmetry.space_group_name_H-M   'P 1'
#
loop_
_entity.id
_entity.type
_entity.pdbx_description
1 polymer ?
#
loop_
_entity_poly.entity_id
_entity_poly.type
_entity_poly.pdbx_seq_one_letter_code
_entity_poly.pdbx_strand_id
1 'polypeptide(L)' 'MSVKHELAGWIETDVIAEHILEELEEQGAQPTLENGKTIWLDVLENELCQAIRSRVKRLTKGEFRP' A
#
# COMPACT_ATOMS: atom_id res chain seq x y z
N MET A 1 -4.60 -2.12 -24.15
CA MET A 1 -4.55 -2.11 -22.67
C MET A 1 -4.63 -0.66 -22.21
N SER A 2 -5.16 -0.38 -21.02
CA SER A 2 -5.18 0.98 -20.47
C SER A 2 -4.08 1.15 -19.43
N VAL A 3 -3.63 2.39 -19.19
CA VAL A 3 -2.63 2.72 -18.14
C VAL A 3 -3.03 2.14 -16.78
N LYS A 4 -4.33 2.06 -16.49
CA LYS A 4 -4.85 1.37 -15.29
C LYS A 4 -4.43 -0.10 -15.24
N HIS A 5 -4.57 -0.85 -16.33
CA HIS A 5 -4.23 -2.27 -16.38
C HIS A 5 -2.73 -2.50 -16.30
N GLU A 6 -1.95 -1.67 -16.99
CA GLU A 6 -0.48 -1.72 -16.92
C GLU A 6 0.01 -1.42 -15.51
N LEU A 7 -0.50 -0.34 -14.89
CA LEU A 7 -0.14 0.01 -13.51
C LEU A 7 -0.57 -1.05 -12.51
N ALA A 8 -1.78 -1.62 -12.65
CA ALA A 8 -2.23 -2.71 -11.80
C ALA A 8 -1.31 -3.94 -11.90
N GLY A 9 -0.78 -4.24 -13.10
CA GLY A 9 0.20 -5.31 -13.30
C GLY A 9 1.58 -5.03 -12.70
N TRP A 10 1.89 -3.78 -12.35
CA TRP A 10 3.12 -3.39 -11.66
C TRP A 10 2.99 -3.37 -10.13
N ILE A 11 1.77 -3.38 -9.59
CA ILE A 11 1.54 -3.40 -8.14
C ILE A 11 1.68 -4.84 -7.65
N GLU A 12 2.80 -5.14 -7.01
CA GLU A 12 3.09 -6.45 -6.43
C GLU A 12 2.28 -6.64 -5.14
N THR A 13 1.15 -7.34 -5.23
CA THR A 13 0.27 -7.57 -4.07
C THR A 13 0.91 -8.44 -3.00
N ASP A 14 1.85 -9.31 -3.37
CA ASP A 14 2.54 -10.20 -2.44
C ASP A 14 3.47 -9.39 -1.51
N VAL A 15 4.15 -8.36 -2.03
CA VAL A 15 4.99 -7.46 -1.22
C VAL A 15 4.16 -6.65 -0.22
N ILE A 16 2.96 -6.22 -0.63
CA ILE A 16 2.03 -5.54 0.28
C ILE A 16 1.57 -6.49 1.39
N ALA A 17 1.24 -7.74 1.04
CA ALA A 17 0.81 -8.75 2.01
C ALA A 17 1.93 -9.12 2.99
N GLU A 18 3.17 -9.25 2.51
CA GLU A 18 4.36 -9.50 3.34
C GLU A 18 4.54 -8.41 4.39
N HIS A 19 4.57 -7.14 3.98
CA HIS A 19 4.71 -6.02 4.93
C HIS A 19 3.58 -5.92 5.96
N ILE A 20 2.34 -6.25 5.58
CA ILE A 20 1.22 -6.28 6.53
C ILE A 20 1.46 -7.36 7.60
N LEU A 21 1.92 -8.54 7.18
CA LEU A 21 2.16 -9.65 8.12
C LEU A 21 3.38 -9.38 9.01
N GLU A 22 4.47 -8.84 8.45
CA GLU A 22 5.65 -8.42 9.20
C GLU A 22 5.29 -7.39 10.28
N GLU A 23 4.54 -6.34 9.92
CA GLU A 23 4.14 -5.30 10.88
C GLU A 23 3.22 -5.87 11.98
N LEU A 24 2.30 -6.78 11.64
CA LEU A 24 1.47 -7.46 12.64
C LEU A 24 2.35 -8.23 13.64
N GLU A 25 3.36 -8.96 13.16
CA GLU A 25 4.31 -9.68 14.02
C GLU A 25 5.14 -8.74 14.89
N GLU A 26 5.69 -7.66 14.31
CA GLU A 26 6.50 -6.67 15.03
C GLU A 26 5.73 -5.96 16.14
N GLN A 27 4.44 -5.71 15.92
CA GLN A 27 3.53 -5.10 16.89
C GLN A 27 2.97 -6.10 17.91
N GLY A 28 3.37 -7.38 17.83
CA GLY A 28 2.91 -8.45 18.73
C GLY A 28 1.47 -8.89 18.49
N ALA A 29 0.88 -8.56 17.34
CA ALA A 29 -0.41 -9.05 16.90
C ALA A 29 -0.28 -10.41 16.19
N GLN A 30 -1.36 -11.17 16.12
CA GLN A 30 -1.34 -12.45 15.40
C GLN A 30 -1.39 -12.22 13.87
N PRO A 31 -0.46 -12.78 13.08
CA PRO A 31 -0.42 -12.64 11.63
C PRO A 31 -1.42 -13.58 10.95
N THR A 32 -2.71 -13.38 11.23
CA THR A 32 -3.79 -14.15 10.60
C THR A 32 -4.30 -13.45 9.34
N LEU A 33 -4.89 -14.22 8.42
CA LEU A 33 -5.52 -13.67 7.22
C LEU A 33 -6.60 -12.63 7.55
N GLU A 34 -7.40 -12.85 8.59
CA GLU A 34 -8.45 -11.91 8.97
C GLU A 34 -7.86 -10.58 9.48
N ASN A 35 -6.83 -10.63 10.32
CA ASN A 35 -6.14 -9.41 10.77
C ASN A 35 -5.50 -8.67 9.59
N GLY A 36 -4.85 -9.39 8.68
CA GLY A 36 -4.25 -8.79 7.48
C GLY A 36 -5.27 -8.12 6.56
N LYS A 37 -6.45 -8.75 6.36
CA LYS A 37 -7.57 -8.13 5.63
C LYS A 37 -8.07 -6.87 6.32
N THR A 38 -8.24 -6.91 7.64
CA THR A 38 -8.69 -5.74 8.41
C THR A 38 -7.73 -4.57 8.23
N ILE A 39 -6.42 -4.80 8.36
CA ILE A 39 -5.40 -3.76 8.12
C ILE A 39 -5.47 -3.24 6.68
N TRP A 40 -5.53 -4.14 5.69
CA TRP A 40 -5.57 -3.70 4.30
C TRP A 40 -6.80 -2.85 3.98
N LEU A 41 -7.98 -3.25 4.46
CA LEU A 41 -9.22 -2.49 4.27
C LEU A 41 -9.13 -1.11 4.94
N ASP A 42 -8.59 -1.03 6.15
CA ASP A 42 -8.41 0.24 6.85
C ASP A 42 -7.48 1.19 6.08
N VAL A 43 -6.36 0.68 5.56
CA VAL A 43 -5.43 1.45 4.71
C VAL A 43 -6.14 1.94 3.44
N LEU A 44 -6.93 1.10 2.78
CA LEU A 44 -7.68 1.49 1.58
C LEU A 44 -8.66 2.62 1.84
N GLU A 45 -9.37 2.56 2.97
CA GLU A 45 -10.42 3.52 3.33
C GLU A 45 -9.85 4.85 3.83
N ASN A 46 -8.79 4.80 4.65
CA ASN A 46 -8.37 5.96 5.43
C ASN A 46 -7.05 6.60 4.94
N GLU A 47 -6.12 5.80 4.42
CA GLU A 47 -4.73 6.25 4.24
C GLU A 47 -4.28 6.32 2.77
N LEU A 48 -4.68 5.36 1.95
CA LEU A 48 -4.16 5.16 0.59
C LEU A 48 -4.29 6.43 -0.26
N CYS A 49 -5.47 7.07 -0.24
CA CYS A 49 -5.71 8.30 -0.98
C CYS A 49 -4.76 9.43 -0.56
N GLN A 50 -4.49 9.56 0.73
CA GLN A 50 -3.61 10.61 1.26
C GLN A 50 -2.15 10.33 0.88
N ALA A 51 -1.72 9.07 1.04
CA ALA A 51 -0.39 8.62 0.65
C ALA A 51 -0.14 8.88 -0.84
N ILE A 52 -1.06 8.47 -1.73
CA ILE A 52 -0.95 8.71 -3.18
C ILE A 52 -0.90 10.22 -3.49
N ARG A 53 -1.81 11.03 -2.93
CA ARG A 53 -1.82 12.49 -3.15
C ARG A 53 -0.49 13.13 -2.74
N SER A 54 0.08 12.71 -1.62
CA SER A 54 1.36 13.23 -1.13
C SER A 54 2.51 12.94 -2.12
N ARG A 55 2.55 11.72 -2.68
CA ARG A 55 3.58 11.29 -3.63
C ARG A 55 3.40 11.95 -5.00
N VAL A 56 2.16 12.03 -5.50
CA VAL A 56 1.85 12.75 -6.74
C VAL A 56 2.23 14.22 -6.63
N LYS A 57 1.92 14.88 -5.49
CA LYS A 57 2.31 16.27 -5.25
C LYS A 57 3.83 16.48 -5.29
N ARG A 58 4.61 15.52 -4.80
CA ARG A 58 6.08 15.58 -4.88
C ARG A 58 6.57 15.42 -6.31
N LEU A 59 5.98 14.50 -7.08
CA LEU A 59 6.29 14.31 -8.50
C LEU A 59 6.01 15.60 -9.31
N THR A 60 4.86 16.23 -9.09
CA THR A 60 4.48 17.45 -9.83
C THR A 60 5.29 18.69 -9.43
N LYS A 61 5.94 18.67 -8.28
CA LYS A 61 6.87 19.70 -7.82
C LYS A 61 8.33 19.48 -8.25
N GLY A 62 8.65 18.36 -8.89
CA GLY A 62 10.03 17.99 -9.22
C GLY A 62 10.87 17.56 -8.02
N GLU A 63 10.24 17.16 -6.90
CA GLU A 63 10.89 16.79 -5.64
C GLU A 63 10.97 15.26 -5.44
N PHE A 64 10.82 14.49 -6.52
CA PHE A 64 10.95 13.05 -6.47
C PHE A 64 12.44 12.67 -6.53
N ARG A 65 12.94 12.06 -5.45
CA ARG A 65 14.20 11.33 -5.45
C ARG A 65 13.85 9.84 -5.55
N PRO A 66 14.44 9.10 -6.51
CA PRO A 66 14.26 7.65 -6.63
C PRO A 66 14.81 6.93 -5.39
#